data_AF-A0AA94JDP5-F1
#
_entry.id   AF-A0AA94JDP5-F1
#
_cell.length_a   1.000
_cell.length_b   1.000
_cell.length_c   1.000
_cell.angle_alpha   90.00
_cell.angle_beta   90.00
_cell.angle_gamma   90.00
#
_symmetry.space_group_name_H-M   'P 1'
#
loop_
_entity.id
_entity.type
_entity.pdbx_description
1 polymer ?
#
loop_
_entity_poly.entity_id
_entity_poly.type
_entity_poly.pdbx_seq_one_letter_code
_entity_poly.pdbx_strand_id
1 'polypeptide(L)'
;MKERAISNTESTFLPLSRECTVGFELEFSGLSVQSTLDTLQQQLQGQIQRVSLAERTITHSELGEFQIELDWSYLKKLAKEQSESGEKAWLQDLQQLAEKVVPLEVVCPPLTLSQCEHLPPLVDALRQAGARGTDESWIAAYGVHVNASVPMNDDGHIEPEVIHRYLQAYGLLQWWLFDALQVDTTRKVSPYIDKYPERYLRLLMAHESVTMPLLISDYLEHNASRNRALDMLPLFAHIDPDRVFEVVGDDKINSRPTFHYRLPNCHIEQPDWNLTDSWKGWWVIEQLANDERALAYWRDEFLALSRPLMGVAETDWKRRMQAWLTDRGWW
;
A
#
# COMPACT_ATOMS: atom_id res chain seq x y z
N MET A 1 -5.34 -2.01 -37.94
CA MET A 1 -4.47 -3.02 -37.31
C MET A 1 -3.44 -2.28 -36.48
N LYS A 2 -3.76 -2.07 -35.20
CA LYS A 2 -2.81 -1.59 -34.18
C LYS A 2 -2.85 -2.65 -33.09
N GLU A 3 -1.67 -3.13 -32.74
CA GLU A 3 -1.44 -4.33 -31.94
C GLU A 3 -2.16 -4.27 -30.59
N ARG A 4 -2.90 -5.33 -30.29
CA ARG A 4 -3.22 -5.75 -28.93
C ARG A 4 -1.89 -6.14 -28.28
N ALA A 5 -1.33 -5.26 -27.47
CA ALA A 5 -0.19 -5.57 -26.61
C ALA A 5 -0.65 -5.68 -25.15
N ILE A 6 -1.53 -6.64 -24.89
CA ILE A 6 -1.55 -7.37 -23.61
C ILE A 6 -1.86 -8.82 -23.97
N SER A 7 -0.85 -9.51 -24.47
CA SER A 7 -0.88 -10.94 -24.72
C SER A 7 0.52 -11.46 -24.43
N ASN A 8 0.66 -12.19 -23.32
CA ASN A 8 1.84 -12.93 -22.87
C ASN A 8 3.03 -12.12 -22.32
N THR A 9 2.84 -11.35 -21.25
CA THR A 9 3.95 -11.17 -20.29
C THR A 9 3.83 -12.25 -19.23
N GLU A 10 4.76 -13.21 -19.20
CA GLU A 10 4.88 -14.24 -18.15
C GLU A 10 5.30 -13.67 -16.78
N SER A 11 5.64 -12.38 -16.70
CA SER A 11 6.07 -11.72 -15.47
C SER A 11 4.89 -11.23 -14.65
N THR A 12 4.94 -11.52 -13.35
CA THR A 12 3.96 -11.09 -12.35
C THR A 12 3.93 -9.57 -12.23
N PHE A 13 5.07 -8.91 -12.43
CA PHE A 13 5.27 -7.48 -12.21
C PHE A 13 5.46 -6.73 -13.53
N LEU A 14 4.42 -6.00 -13.96
CA LEU A 14 4.47 -5.12 -15.12
C LEU A 14 5.66 -4.14 -15.03
N PRO A 15 6.44 -3.97 -16.12
CA PRO A 15 7.65 -3.16 -16.10
C PRO A 15 7.34 -1.66 -15.99
N LEU A 16 8.30 -0.91 -15.42
CA LEU A 16 8.30 0.55 -15.39
C LEU A 16 9.34 1.11 -16.37
N SER A 17 9.15 2.35 -16.81
CA SER A 17 10.09 3.07 -17.67
C SER A 17 11.32 3.61 -16.94
N ARG A 18 11.38 3.42 -15.62
CA ARG A 18 12.44 3.89 -14.72
C ARG A 18 12.93 2.74 -13.84
N GLU A 19 14.14 2.85 -13.34
CA GLU A 19 14.56 2.00 -12.22
C GLU A 19 13.76 2.36 -10.98
N CYS A 20 13.29 1.32 -10.29
CA CYS A 20 12.47 1.46 -9.09
C CYS A 20 12.72 0.24 -8.20
N THR A 21 12.79 0.49 -6.90
CA THR A 21 12.68 -0.55 -5.89
C THR A 21 11.31 -0.46 -5.24
N VAL A 22 10.75 -1.61 -4.88
CA VAL A 22 9.41 -1.71 -4.30
C VAL A 22 9.49 -2.66 -3.11
N GLY A 23 9.06 -2.17 -1.95
CA GLY A 23 8.81 -3.04 -0.80
C GLY A 23 7.33 -3.47 -0.78
N PHE A 24 7.06 -4.75 -0.54
CA PHE A 24 5.71 -5.24 -0.30
C PHE A 24 5.53 -5.56 1.18
N GLU A 25 4.40 -5.14 1.76
CA GLU A 25 3.98 -5.57 3.10
C GLU A 25 2.74 -6.44 2.95
N LEU A 26 2.75 -7.64 3.55
CA LEU A 26 1.68 -8.62 3.45
C LEU A 26 1.08 -8.86 4.83
N GLU A 27 -0.15 -8.40 5.04
CA GLU A 27 -0.87 -8.64 6.30
C GLU A 27 -1.69 -9.95 6.21
N PHE A 28 -1.64 -10.78 7.25
CA PHE A 28 -2.39 -12.04 7.34
C PHE A 28 -2.49 -12.54 8.79
N SER A 29 -3.20 -13.64 9.01
CA SER A 29 -3.23 -14.40 10.27
C SER A 29 -3.09 -15.91 10.02
N GLY A 30 -3.29 -16.73 11.05
CA GLY A 30 -3.25 -18.20 10.94
C GLY A 30 -1.87 -18.80 11.21
N LEU A 31 -0.81 -17.99 11.18
CA LEU A 31 0.56 -18.39 11.48
C LEU A 31 1.07 -17.70 12.76
N SER A 32 2.03 -18.32 13.44
CA SER A 32 2.83 -17.65 14.45
C SER A 32 4.05 -16.96 13.82
N VAL A 33 4.72 -16.10 14.56
CA VAL A 33 6.00 -15.49 14.13
C VAL A 33 7.02 -16.57 13.77
N GLN A 34 7.15 -17.61 14.59
CA GLN A 34 8.09 -18.71 14.34
C GLN A 34 7.74 -19.45 13.05
N SER A 35 6.48 -19.86 12.86
CA SER A 35 6.07 -20.56 11.63
C SER A 35 6.25 -19.69 10.38
N THR A 36 6.06 -18.38 10.51
CA THR A 36 6.32 -17.42 9.43
C THR A 36 7.82 -17.37 9.11
N LEU A 37 8.70 -17.22 10.11
CA LEU A 37 10.16 -17.26 9.91
C LEU A 37 10.62 -18.57 9.26
N ASP A 38 10.12 -19.71 9.74
CA ASP A 38 10.46 -21.02 9.19
C ASP A 38 10.06 -21.13 7.71
N THR A 39 8.87 -20.62 7.37
CA THR A 39 8.34 -20.61 6.00
C THR A 39 9.21 -19.71 5.10
N LEU A 40 9.51 -18.49 5.54
CA LEU A 40 10.39 -17.57 4.82
C LEU A 40 11.79 -18.19 4.63
N GLN A 41 12.34 -18.80 5.68
CA GLN A 41 13.66 -19.44 5.65
C GLN A 41 13.71 -20.59 4.64
N GLN A 42 12.68 -21.44 4.64
CA GLN A 42 12.59 -22.57 3.71
C GLN A 42 12.42 -22.10 2.27
N GLN A 43 11.68 -21.02 2.04
CA GLN A 43 11.34 -20.58 0.69
C GLN A 43 12.40 -19.70 0.04
N LEU A 44 13.06 -18.82 0.81
CA LEU A 44 14.10 -17.93 0.27
C LEU A 44 15.39 -18.70 -0.07
N GLN A 45 15.70 -19.79 0.66
CA GLN A 45 16.85 -20.69 0.45
C GLN A 45 18.22 -19.98 0.32
N GLY A 46 19.29 -20.78 0.24
CA GLY A 46 20.56 -20.45 -0.44
C GLY A 46 21.49 -19.36 0.11
N GLN A 47 21.03 -18.38 0.89
CA GLN A 47 21.76 -17.12 1.11
C GLN A 47 21.32 -16.36 2.38
N ILE A 48 20.78 -17.09 3.35
CA ILE A 48 20.30 -16.52 4.61
C ILE A 48 21.50 -16.25 5.52
N GLN A 49 21.73 -14.98 5.83
CA GLN A 49 22.82 -14.53 6.69
C GLN A 49 22.45 -14.59 8.17
N ARG A 50 21.20 -14.26 8.50
CA ARG A 50 20.70 -14.19 9.87
C ARG A 50 19.22 -14.51 9.92
N VAL A 51 18.83 -15.24 10.95
CA VAL A 51 17.43 -15.38 11.39
C VAL A 51 17.39 -15.02 12.87
N SER A 52 16.45 -14.17 13.26
CA SER A 52 16.33 -13.67 14.61
C SER A 52 14.87 -13.71 15.04
N LEU A 53 14.48 -14.66 15.89
CA LEU A 53 13.13 -14.69 16.45
C LEU A 53 12.85 -13.48 17.37
N ALA A 54 13.89 -13.03 18.08
CA ALA A 54 13.79 -11.90 19.01
C ALA A 54 13.55 -10.58 18.26
N GLU A 55 14.27 -10.34 17.18
CA GLU A 55 14.08 -9.15 16.32
C GLU A 55 12.99 -9.38 15.26
N ARG A 56 12.58 -10.64 15.06
CA ARG A 56 11.58 -11.08 14.08
C ARG A 56 12.00 -10.81 12.64
N THR A 57 13.26 -11.05 12.35
CA THR A 57 13.87 -10.75 11.05
C THR A 57 14.52 -11.97 10.41
N ILE A 58 14.58 -11.94 9.08
CA ILE A 58 15.39 -12.84 8.26
C ILE A 58 16.14 -12.02 7.21
N THR A 59 17.46 -12.10 7.22
CA THR A 59 18.34 -11.35 6.31
C THR A 59 18.86 -12.27 5.22
N HIS A 60 18.56 -11.93 3.97
CA HIS A 60 19.05 -12.61 2.76
C HIS A 60 20.15 -11.76 2.11
N SER A 61 21.27 -12.36 1.71
CA SER A 61 22.43 -11.59 1.22
C SER A 61 22.16 -10.75 -0.03
N GLU A 62 21.27 -11.22 -0.92
CA GLU A 62 20.94 -10.51 -2.16
C GLU A 62 19.64 -9.70 -2.11
N LEU A 63 18.70 -10.09 -1.25
CA LEU A 63 17.35 -9.50 -1.23
C LEU A 63 17.21 -8.46 -0.11
N GLY A 64 18.02 -8.56 0.95
CA GLY A 64 17.94 -7.69 2.12
C GLY A 64 17.20 -8.36 3.28
N GLU A 65 16.73 -7.53 4.21
CA GLU A 65 16.08 -7.97 5.44
C GLU A 65 14.56 -7.97 5.29
N PHE A 66 13.95 -9.12 5.56
CA PHE A 66 12.51 -9.23 5.78
C PHE A 66 12.23 -9.15 7.27
N GLN A 67 11.17 -8.43 7.64
CA GLN A 67 10.75 -8.23 9.02
C GLN A 67 9.33 -8.73 9.21
N ILE A 68 9.03 -9.29 10.38
CA ILE A 68 7.70 -9.71 10.77
C ILE A 68 7.20 -8.80 11.89
N GLU A 69 6.14 -8.05 11.59
CA GLU A 69 5.47 -7.19 12.56
C GLU A 69 4.20 -7.87 13.11
N LEU A 70 3.83 -7.47 14.32
CA LEU A 70 2.64 -7.92 15.04
C LEU A 70 1.78 -6.69 15.33
N ASP A 71 0.49 -6.73 14.99
CA ASP A 71 -0.40 -5.64 15.35
C ASP A 71 -0.74 -5.67 16.87
N TRP A 72 0.09 -4.98 17.65
CA TRP A 72 -0.13 -4.82 19.09
C TRP A 72 -1.37 -3.99 19.44
N SER A 73 -1.88 -3.17 18.51
CA SER A 73 -3.09 -2.37 18.77
C SER A 73 -4.32 -3.27 18.83
N TYR A 74 -4.36 -4.30 17.98
CA TYR A 74 -5.36 -5.35 18.01
C TYR A 74 -5.36 -6.12 19.34
N LEU A 75 -4.18 -6.55 19.80
CA LEU A 75 -4.02 -7.22 21.09
C LEU A 75 -4.53 -6.38 22.26
N LYS A 76 -4.23 -5.07 22.27
CA LYS A 76 -4.70 -4.16 23.31
C LYS A 76 -6.23 -4.01 23.31
N LYS A 77 -6.86 -4.00 22.12
CA LYS A 77 -8.31 -3.90 21.99
C LYS A 77 -9.01 -5.16 22.52
N LEU A 78 -8.54 -6.34 22.10
CA LEU A 78 -9.04 -7.62 22.61
C LEU A 78 -8.91 -7.74 24.14
N ALA A 79 -7.75 -7.37 24.68
CA ALA A 79 -7.52 -7.41 26.13
C ALA A 79 -8.48 -6.48 26.89
N LYS A 80 -8.77 -5.30 26.34
CA LYS A 80 -9.72 -4.35 26.93
C LYS A 80 -11.15 -4.89 26.92
N GLU A 81 -11.62 -5.41 25.79
CA GLU A 81 -12.95 -6.01 25.64
C GLU A 81 -13.15 -7.21 26.59
N GLN A 82 -12.13 -8.06 26.77
CA GLN A 82 -12.18 -9.15 27.74
C GLN A 82 -12.19 -8.66 29.18
N SER A 83 -11.41 -7.63 29.52
CA SER A 83 -11.40 -7.07 30.88
C SER A 83 -12.77 -6.53 31.33
N GLU A 84 -13.59 -6.08 30.37
CA GLU A 84 -14.95 -5.59 30.61
C GLU A 84 -15.97 -6.74 30.75
N SER A 85 -15.69 -7.91 30.16
CA SER A 85 -16.54 -9.11 30.22
C SER A 85 -16.42 -9.96 31.51
N GLY A 86 -15.43 -9.68 32.36
CA GLY A 86 -15.33 -10.25 33.71
C GLY A 86 -14.79 -11.69 33.82
N GLU A 87 -14.45 -12.36 32.72
CA GLU A 87 -13.82 -13.69 32.76
C GLU A 87 -12.30 -13.57 33.00
N LYS A 88 -11.87 -13.88 34.23
CA LYS A 88 -10.48 -13.77 34.70
C LYS A 88 -9.66 -15.08 34.60
N ALA A 89 -10.07 -16.04 33.79
CA ALA A 89 -9.34 -17.30 33.62
C ALA A 89 -8.79 -17.41 32.18
N TRP A 90 -7.59 -17.99 32.03
CA TRP A 90 -6.97 -18.45 30.77
C TRP A 90 -5.91 -17.57 30.06
N LEU A 91 -5.21 -16.67 30.74
CA LEU A 91 -4.18 -15.79 30.12
C LEU A 91 -2.98 -16.50 29.46
N GLN A 92 -2.59 -17.71 29.90
CA GLN A 92 -1.40 -18.42 29.36
C GLN A 92 -1.73 -19.29 28.13
N ASP A 93 -2.85 -20.01 28.14
CA ASP A 93 -3.31 -20.78 26.96
C ASP A 93 -3.81 -19.83 25.84
N LEU A 94 -4.32 -18.65 26.21
CA LEU A 94 -4.64 -17.59 25.26
C LEU A 94 -3.41 -16.99 24.59
N GLN A 95 -2.19 -17.01 25.16
CA GLN A 95 -1.03 -16.45 24.44
C GLN A 95 -0.70 -17.28 23.19
N GLN A 96 -0.69 -18.62 23.30
CA GLN A 96 -0.42 -19.50 22.16
C GLN A 96 -1.56 -19.52 21.14
N LEU A 97 -2.82 -19.36 21.59
CA LEU A 97 -3.98 -19.22 20.71
C LEU A 97 -4.08 -17.81 20.10
N ALA A 98 -3.73 -16.76 20.84
CA ALA A 98 -3.74 -15.37 20.38
C ALA A 98 -2.68 -15.15 19.31
N GLU A 99 -1.49 -15.75 19.40
CA GLU A 99 -0.47 -15.65 18.35
C GLU A 99 -0.96 -16.09 16.96
N LYS A 100 -1.95 -16.99 16.88
CA LYS A 100 -2.56 -17.40 15.59
C LYS A 100 -3.67 -16.46 15.11
N VAL A 101 -4.24 -15.67 16.01
CA VAL A 101 -5.37 -14.76 15.75
C VAL A 101 -4.89 -13.32 15.54
N VAL A 102 -3.73 -12.97 16.08
CA VAL A 102 -3.14 -11.64 15.90
C VAL A 102 -2.67 -11.47 14.46
N PRO A 103 -3.06 -10.38 13.79
CA PRO A 103 -2.48 -9.98 12.51
C PRO A 103 -0.95 -9.94 12.55
N LEU A 104 -0.34 -10.68 11.64
CA LEU A 104 1.06 -10.59 11.27
C LEU A 104 1.19 -9.79 9.98
N GLU A 105 2.28 -9.06 9.86
CA GLU A 105 2.69 -8.40 8.63
C GLU A 105 4.11 -8.84 8.27
N VAL A 106 4.28 -9.37 7.05
CA VAL A 106 5.62 -9.60 6.49
C VAL A 106 5.99 -8.37 5.69
N VAL A 107 6.98 -7.62 6.18
CA VAL A 107 7.56 -6.45 5.53
C VAL A 107 8.76 -6.90 4.71
N CYS A 108 8.63 -6.82 3.38
CA CYS A 108 9.72 -7.15 2.47
C CYS A 108 10.69 -5.96 2.34
N PRO A 109 11.99 -6.23 2.13
CA PRO A 109 12.94 -5.19 1.80
C PRO A 109 12.57 -4.51 0.47
N PRO A 110 13.12 -3.32 0.15
CA PRO A 110 12.97 -2.73 -1.18
C PRO A 110 13.65 -3.61 -2.24
N LEU A 111 12.86 -4.20 -3.14
CA LEU A 111 13.32 -5.10 -4.20
C LEU A 111 13.22 -4.43 -5.57
N THR A 112 14.17 -4.70 -6.47
CA THR A 112 13.97 -4.39 -7.90
C THR A 112 12.82 -5.23 -8.46
N LEU A 113 12.19 -4.80 -9.57
CA LEU A 113 11.09 -5.58 -10.18
C LEU A 113 11.48 -7.02 -10.54
N SER A 114 12.74 -7.24 -10.95
CA SER A 114 13.28 -8.59 -11.19
C SER A 114 13.36 -9.41 -9.90
N GLN A 115 13.80 -8.80 -8.80
CA GLN A 115 13.85 -9.45 -7.50
C GLN A 115 12.44 -9.72 -6.94
N CYS A 116 11.43 -8.90 -7.26
CA CYS A 116 10.05 -9.13 -6.85
C CYS A 116 9.49 -10.49 -7.32
N GLU A 117 10.03 -11.10 -8.38
CA GLU A 117 9.62 -12.44 -8.84
C GLU A 117 9.93 -13.57 -7.82
N HIS A 118 10.66 -13.28 -6.74
CA HIS A 118 10.79 -14.19 -5.59
C HIS A 118 9.57 -14.18 -4.66
N LEU A 119 8.70 -13.17 -4.75
CA LEU A 119 7.55 -13.01 -3.86
C LEU A 119 6.38 -13.95 -4.16
N PRO A 120 5.99 -14.27 -5.42
CA PRO A 120 4.89 -15.19 -5.67
C PRO A 120 5.12 -16.59 -5.05
N PRO A 121 6.30 -17.22 -5.19
CA PRO A 121 6.57 -18.48 -4.48
C PRO A 121 6.54 -18.33 -2.95
N LEU A 122 6.92 -17.17 -2.41
CA LEU A 122 6.81 -16.86 -0.98
C LEU A 122 5.35 -16.79 -0.51
N VAL A 123 4.50 -16.12 -1.29
CA VAL A 123 3.05 -16.06 -1.06
C VAL A 123 2.45 -17.46 -1.07
N ASP A 124 2.82 -18.31 -2.03
CA ASP A 124 2.35 -19.69 -2.12
C ASP A 124 2.77 -20.52 -0.90
N ALA A 125 4.01 -20.34 -0.42
CA ALA A 125 4.51 -21.03 0.77
C ALA A 125 3.76 -20.60 2.04
N LEU A 126 3.53 -19.29 2.22
CA LEU A 126 2.74 -18.75 3.33
C LEU A 126 1.29 -19.29 3.29
N ARG A 127 0.67 -19.33 2.11
CA ARG A 127 -0.66 -19.94 1.92
C ARG A 127 -0.67 -21.41 2.36
N GLN A 128 0.30 -22.20 1.88
CA GLN A 128 0.39 -23.63 2.22
C GLN A 128 0.66 -23.87 3.72
N ALA A 129 1.36 -22.95 4.38
CA ALA A 129 1.57 -23.01 5.83
C ALA A 129 0.29 -22.71 6.63
N GLY A 130 -0.76 -22.15 6.00
CA GLY A 130 -2.04 -21.84 6.62
C GLY A 130 -2.28 -20.35 6.88
N ALA A 131 -1.59 -19.46 6.16
CA ALA A 131 -1.89 -18.03 6.21
C ALA A 131 -3.33 -17.74 5.73
N ARG A 132 -3.99 -16.78 6.40
CA ARG A 132 -5.36 -16.36 6.14
C ARG A 132 -5.46 -14.85 5.97
N GLY A 133 -6.16 -14.43 4.95
CA GLY A 133 -6.36 -13.04 4.55
C GLY A 133 -7.80 -12.55 4.75
N THR A 134 -8.18 -11.56 3.94
CA THR A 134 -9.31 -10.65 4.18
C THR A 134 -10.68 -11.35 4.29
N ASP A 135 -10.93 -12.48 3.62
CA ASP A 135 -12.28 -13.07 3.59
C ASP A 135 -12.67 -13.82 4.87
N GLU A 136 -11.69 -14.33 5.62
CA GLU A 136 -11.96 -15.19 6.77
C GLU A 136 -12.05 -14.44 8.10
N SER A 137 -11.81 -13.12 8.13
CA SER A 137 -11.81 -12.33 9.36
C SER A 137 -12.64 -11.05 9.25
N TRP A 138 -13.87 -11.11 9.76
CA TRP A 138 -14.70 -9.91 10.01
C TRP A 138 -14.04 -8.87 10.94
N ILE A 139 -12.96 -9.27 11.64
CA ILE A 139 -12.28 -8.47 12.66
C ILE A 139 -10.97 -7.83 12.14
N ALA A 140 -10.39 -8.32 11.03
CA ALA A 140 -9.09 -7.86 10.54
C ALA A 140 -9.10 -7.62 9.02
N ALA A 141 -9.03 -6.34 8.68
CA ALA A 141 -9.04 -5.77 7.34
C ALA A 141 -7.68 -5.92 6.62
N TYR A 142 -7.18 -7.16 6.43
CA TYR A 142 -5.83 -7.42 5.91
C TYR A 142 -5.58 -6.79 4.53
N GLY A 143 -4.46 -6.11 4.38
CA GLY A 143 -4.03 -5.44 3.16
C GLY A 143 -2.70 -5.92 2.60
N VAL A 144 -2.46 -5.54 1.34
CA VAL A 144 -1.10 -5.46 0.79
C VAL A 144 -0.70 -3.99 0.75
N HIS A 145 0.48 -3.69 1.26
CA HIS A 145 1.09 -2.38 1.04
C HIS A 145 2.16 -2.47 -0.04
N VAL A 146 2.15 -1.52 -0.97
CA VAL A 146 3.14 -1.35 -2.03
C VAL A 146 3.90 -0.06 -1.73
N ASN A 147 5.16 -0.22 -1.34
CA ASN A 147 6.07 0.86 -1.00
C ASN A 147 7.05 1.12 -2.14
N ALA A 148 6.59 1.79 -3.19
CA ALA A 148 7.42 2.09 -4.35
C ALA A 148 8.36 3.26 -4.05
N SER A 149 9.63 3.14 -4.44
CA SER A 149 10.62 4.20 -4.28
C SER A 149 10.23 5.47 -5.05
N VAL A 150 10.34 6.61 -4.38
CA VAL A 150 10.08 7.91 -5.02
C VAL A 150 11.21 8.21 -6.01
N PRO A 151 10.92 8.65 -7.25
CA PRO A 151 11.96 9.07 -8.19
C PRO A 151 12.79 10.22 -7.60
N MET A 152 14.11 10.11 -7.71
CA MET A 152 15.07 11.13 -7.36
C MET A 152 15.79 11.60 -8.62
N ASN A 153 16.23 12.86 -8.64
CA ASN A 153 17.10 13.36 -9.70
C ASN A 153 18.54 12.83 -9.55
N ASP A 154 19.43 13.18 -10.48
CA ASP A 154 20.82 12.73 -10.49
C ASP A 154 21.62 13.13 -9.23
N ASP A 155 21.19 14.18 -8.53
CA ASP A 155 21.79 14.64 -7.27
C ASP A 155 21.20 13.92 -6.03
N GLY A 156 20.28 12.97 -6.22
CA GLY A 156 19.62 12.23 -5.15
C GLY A 156 18.51 13.03 -4.43
N HIS A 157 18.01 14.11 -5.03
CA HIS A 157 16.94 14.92 -4.46
C HIS A 157 15.56 14.55 -5.04
N ILE A 158 14.54 14.61 -4.18
CA ILE A 158 13.14 14.43 -4.57
C ILE A 158 12.56 15.79 -4.96
N GLU A 159 12.15 15.91 -6.23
CA GLU A 159 11.55 17.14 -6.74
C GLU A 159 10.06 17.24 -6.36
N PRO A 160 9.57 18.41 -5.92
CA PRO A 160 8.17 18.55 -5.54
C PRO A 160 7.21 18.28 -6.70
N GLU A 161 7.59 18.60 -7.94
CA GLU A 161 6.81 18.31 -9.14
C GLU A 161 6.60 16.81 -9.34
N VAL A 162 7.58 15.97 -8.97
CA VAL A 162 7.44 14.51 -9.03
C VAL A 162 6.35 14.07 -8.06
N ILE A 163 6.44 14.46 -6.78
CA ILE A 163 5.43 14.09 -5.78
C ILE A 163 4.04 14.59 -6.21
N HIS A 164 3.96 15.83 -6.71
CA HIS A 164 2.70 16.42 -7.18
C HIS A 164 2.04 15.61 -8.29
N ARG A 165 2.80 15.17 -9.31
CA ARG A 165 2.26 14.33 -10.38
C ARG A 165 1.71 13.00 -9.88
N TYR A 166 2.39 12.35 -8.94
CA TYR A 166 1.92 11.08 -8.37
C TYR A 166 0.68 11.26 -7.50
N LEU A 167 0.63 12.32 -6.68
CA LEU A 167 -0.57 12.65 -5.92
C LEU A 167 -1.74 12.96 -6.85
N GLN A 168 -1.51 13.69 -7.94
CA GLN A 168 -2.55 13.99 -8.92
C GLN A 168 -3.03 12.70 -9.61
N ALA A 169 -2.11 11.86 -10.09
CA ALA A 169 -2.43 10.60 -10.73
C ALA A 169 -3.27 9.69 -9.81
N TYR A 170 -2.83 9.47 -8.57
CA TYR A 170 -3.60 8.72 -7.59
C TYR A 170 -4.95 9.39 -7.30
N GLY A 171 -4.97 10.71 -7.10
CA GLY A 171 -6.19 11.46 -6.79
C GLY A 171 -7.27 11.35 -7.88
N LEU A 172 -6.87 11.36 -9.16
CA LEU A 172 -7.74 11.17 -10.32
C LEU A 172 -8.22 9.72 -10.43
N LEU A 173 -7.37 8.76 -10.08
CA LEU A 173 -7.66 7.32 -10.21
C LEU A 173 -8.37 6.72 -9.00
N GLN A 174 -8.32 7.35 -7.81
CA GLN A 174 -8.69 6.69 -6.55
C GLN A 174 -10.08 6.07 -6.58
N TRP A 175 -11.09 6.74 -7.13
CA TRP A 175 -12.44 6.21 -7.15
C TRP A 175 -12.53 4.95 -8.01
N TRP A 176 -11.86 4.98 -9.15
CA TRP A 176 -11.77 3.83 -10.04
C TRP A 176 -10.96 2.68 -9.41
N LEU A 177 -9.81 2.97 -8.78
CA LEU A 177 -8.97 1.98 -8.11
C LEU A 177 -9.73 1.19 -7.04
N PHE A 178 -10.60 1.85 -6.27
CA PHE A 178 -11.41 1.17 -5.25
C PHE A 178 -12.40 0.16 -5.84
N ASP A 179 -12.96 0.44 -7.01
CA ASP A 179 -13.87 -0.48 -7.71
C ASP A 179 -13.06 -1.58 -8.42
N ALA A 180 -11.98 -1.20 -9.11
CA ALA A 180 -11.14 -2.10 -9.89
C ALA A 180 -10.48 -3.18 -9.03
N LEU A 181 -10.00 -2.81 -7.84
CA LEU A 181 -9.40 -3.73 -6.87
C LEU A 181 -10.44 -4.42 -5.96
N GLN A 182 -11.74 -4.19 -6.18
CA GLN A 182 -12.83 -4.75 -5.39
C GLN A 182 -12.60 -4.61 -3.88
N VAL A 183 -12.19 -3.42 -3.45
CA VAL A 183 -11.74 -3.16 -2.08
C VAL A 183 -12.88 -3.45 -1.11
N ASP A 184 -12.62 -4.37 -0.16
CA ASP A 184 -13.66 -4.83 0.76
C ASP A 184 -14.21 -3.66 1.58
N THR A 185 -15.53 -3.57 1.61
CA THR A 185 -16.29 -2.62 2.41
C THR A 185 -15.97 -2.67 3.90
N THR A 186 -15.58 -3.82 4.45
CA THR A 186 -15.16 -3.94 5.86
C THR A 186 -13.87 -3.15 6.13
N ARG A 187 -12.95 -3.10 5.15
CA ARG A 187 -11.72 -2.30 5.22
C ARG A 187 -11.99 -0.79 5.15
N LYS A 188 -13.13 -0.37 4.58
CA LYS A 188 -13.56 1.05 4.57
C LYS A 188 -14.04 1.54 5.94
N VAL A 189 -14.30 0.64 6.89
CA VAL A 189 -14.70 0.97 8.27
C VAL A 189 -13.52 0.86 9.24
N SER A 190 -12.41 0.23 8.81
CA SER A 190 -11.14 0.11 9.52
C SER A 190 -10.22 1.31 9.22
N PRO A 191 -9.41 1.79 10.17
CA PRO A 191 -8.74 3.10 10.08
C PRO A 191 -7.47 3.11 9.20
N TYR A 192 -7.48 2.55 7.98
CA TYR A 192 -6.26 2.46 7.16
C TYR A 192 -6.35 2.86 5.68
N ILE A 193 -7.53 2.92 5.06
CA ILE A 193 -7.63 3.09 3.59
C ILE A 193 -8.64 4.14 3.13
N ASP A 194 -8.86 5.22 3.89
CA ASP A 194 -9.76 6.28 3.39
C ASP A 194 -9.25 6.97 2.11
N LYS A 195 -10.22 7.47 1.34
CA LYS A 195 -9.99 8.31 0.16
C LYS A 195 -9.44 9.68 0.55
N TYR A 196 -8.74 10.32 -0.39
CA TYR A 196 -8.47 11.74 -0.26
C TYR A 196 -9.79 12.53 -0.40
N PRO A 197 -10.04 13.51 0.48
CA PRO A 197 -11.26 14.28 0.41
C PRO A 197 -11.27 15.13 -0.87
N GLU A 198 -12.44 15.27 -1.50
CA GLU A 198 -12.52 15.96 -2.79
C GLU A 198 -12.03 17.42 -2.74
N ARG A 199 -12.15 18.10 -1.59
CA ARG A 199 -11.55 19.44 -1.39
C ARG A 199 -10.04 19.45 -1.62
N TYR A 200 -9.33 18.40 -1.17
CA TYR A 200 -7.90 18.27 -1.38
C TYR A 200 -7.58 17.95 -2.84
N LEU A 201 -8.39 17.10 -3.48
CA LEU A 201 -8.21 16.82 -4.91
C LEU A 201 -8.34 18.09 -5.75
N ARG A 202 -9.35 18.92 -5.49
CA ARG A 202 -9.52 20.19 -6.22
C ARG A 202 -8.33 21.12 -6.02
N LEU A 203 -7.83 21.24 -4.79
CA LEU A 203 -6.63 22.01 -4.49
C LEU A 203 -5.42 21.48 -5.28
N LEU A 204 -5.21 20.16 -5.22
CA LEU A 204 -4.10 19.48 -5.88
C LEU A 204 -4.15 19.60 -7.41
N MET A 205 -5.34 19.55 -8.01
CA MET A 205 -5.53 19.76 -9.44
C MET A 205 -5.39 21.23 -9.85
N ALA A 206 -5.72 22.17 -8.97
CA ALA A 206 -5.66 23.61 -9.27
C ALA A 206 -4.24 24.18 -9.28
N HIS A 207 -3.29 23.52 -8.61
CA HIS A 207 -1.90 23.95 -8.62
C HIS A 207 -1.25 23.72 -9.99
N GLU A 208 -0.71 24.79 -10.59
CA GLU A 208 0.10 24.71 -11.82
C GLU A 208 1.58 24.49 -11.52
N SER A 209 2.05 24.95 -10.37
CA SER A 209 3.39 24.74 -9.84
C SER A 209 3.33 24.60 -8.33
N VAL A 210 4.35 23.96 -7.75
CA VAL A 210 4.36 23.62 -6.33
C VAL A 210 5.73 23.83 -5.72
N THR A 211 5.76 23.95 -4.40
CA THR A 211 7.00 23.83 -3.63
C THR A 211 6.83 22.71 -2.61
N MET A 212 7.93 22.14 -2.13
CA MET A 212 7.87 21.08 -1.13
C MET A 212 7.11 21.50 0.14
N PRO A 213 7.34 22.69 0.73
CA PRO A 213 6.57 23.14 1.89
C PRO A 213 5.06 23.30 1.62
N LEU A 214 4.69 23.73 0.41
CA LEU A 214 3.29 23.86 0.01
C LEU A 214 2.61 22.48 -0.05
N LEU A 215 3.22 21.50 -0.73
CA LEU A 215 2.68 20.14 -0.84
C LEU A 215 2.46 19.50 0.53
N ILE A 216 3.46 19.61 1.42
CA ILE A 216 3.37 19.01 2.75
C ILE A 216 2.27 19.70 3.57
N SER A 217 2.20 21.03 3.53
CA SER A 217 1.20 21.79 4.30
C SER A 217 -0.22 21.49 3.82
N ASP A 218 -0.45 21.50 2.51
CA ASP A 218 -1.74 21.17 1.90
C ASP A 218 -2.15 19.72 2.22
N TYR A 219 -1.20 18.78 2.18
CA TYR A 219 -1.48 17.39 2.56
C TYR A 219 -1.85 17.30 4.04
N LEU A 220 -1.08 17.90 4.94
CA LEU A 220 -1.34 17.82 6.39
C LEU A 220 -2.68 18.48 6.77
N GLU A 221 -3.07 19.59 6.14
CA GLU A 221 -4.38 20.23 6.38
C GLU A 221 -5.56 19.28 6.09
N HIS A 222 -5.42 18.40 5.11
CA HIS A 222 -6.51 17.57 4.62
C HIS A 222 -6.39 16.07 4.99
N ASN A 223 -5.17 15.60 5.26
CA ASN A 223 -4.79 14.20 5.36
C ASN A 223 -3.74 13.96 6.45
N ALA A 224 -3.71 14.73 7.54
CA ALA A 224 -2.92 14.44 8.75
C ALA A 224 -3.44 13.19 9.50
N SER A 225 -3.46 12.05 8.82
CA SER A 225 -3.88 10.76 9.34
C SER A 225 -3.25 9.64 8.54
N ARG A 226 -2.86 8.56 9.23
CA ARG A 226 -2.39 7.30 8.63
C ARG A 226 -3.51 6.48 7.97
N ASN A 227 -4.76 6.93 8.11
CA ASN A 227 -5.92 6.35 7.46
C ASN A 227 -6.08 6.93 6.05
N ARG A 228 -5.18 6.56 5.15
CA ARG A 228 -5.24 6.93 3.73
C ARG A 228 -4.72 5.80 2.86
N ALA A 229 -5.46 5.50 1.80
CA ALA A 229 -5.08 4.45 0.84
C ALA A 229 -3.76 4.75 0.10
N LEU A 230 -3.41 6.02 -0.07
CA LEU A 230 -2.04 6.46 -0.31
C LEU A 230 -1.64 7.32 0.88
N ASP A 231 -0.78 6.80 1.76
CA ASP A 231 -0.29 7.53 2.92
C ASP A 231 1.05 8.19 2.59
N MET A 232 1.09 9.50 2.70
CA MET A 232 2.29 10.29 2.42
C MET A 232 3.03 10.71 3.68
N LEU A 233 2.50 10.43 4.88
CA LEU A 233 3.15 10.79 6.13
C LEU A 233 4.58 10.21 6.24
N PRO A 234 4.85 8.94 5.85
CA PRO A 234 6.22 8.41 5.84
C PRO A 234 7.19 9.20 4.96
N LEU A 235 6.75 9.59 3.76
CA LEU A 235 7.56 10.37 2.83
C LEU A 235 7.77 11.79 3.33
N PHE A 236 6.71 12.45 3.79
CA PHE A 236 6.81 13.82 4.26
C PHE A 236 7.60 13.93 5.56
N ALA A 237 7.56 12.92 6.44
CA ALA A 237 8.43 12.85 7.61
C ALA A 237 9.90 12.59 7.24
N HIS A 238 10.17 12.00 6.07
CA HIS A 238 11.54 11.88 5.53
C HIS A 238 12.08 13.22 5.04
N ILE A 239 11.22 14.08 4.51
CA ILE A 239 11.59 15.36 3.90
C ILE A 239 11.61 16.50 4.92
N ASP A 240 10.57 16.60 5.76
CA ASP A 240 10.39 17.66 6.76
C ASP A 240 9.79 17.04 8.05
N PRO A 241 10.62 16.35 8.87
CA PRO A 241 10.16 15.63 10.05
C PRO A 241 9.48 16.54 11.07
N ASP A 242 10.01 17.74 11.28
CA ASP A 242 9.51 18.69 12.27
C ASP A 242 8.08 19.13 11.93
N ARG A 243 7.82 19.50 10.66
CA ARG A 243 6.49 19.90 10.20
C ARG A 243 5.45 18.79 10.36
N VAL A 244 5.81 17.54 10.05
CA VAL A 244 4.89 16.40 10.20
C VAL A 244 4.63 16.11 11.67
N PHE A 245 5.67 16.12 12.50
CA PHE A 245 5.54 15.87 13.93
C PHE A 245 4.66 16.93 14.62
N GLU A 246 4.83 18.21 14.28
CA GLU A 246 4.01 19.31 14.84
C GLU A 246 2.51 19.13 14.61
N VAL A 247 2.10 18.55 13.47
CA VAL A 247 0.68 18.38 13.13
C VAL A 247 0.12 17.04 13.59
N VAL A 248 0.87 15.94 13.43
CA VAL A 248 0.36 14.58 13.70
C VAL A 248 0.64 14.13 15.13
N GLY A 249 1.79 14.50 15.70
CA GLY A 249 2.20 14.11 17.06
C GLY A 249 2.34 12.60 17.28
N ASP A 250 2.58 11.82 16.21
CA ASP A 250 2.73 10.35 16.28
C ASP A 250 4.16 9.92 15.96
N ASP A 251 4.88 9.48 16.99
CA ASP A 251 6.24 8.92 16.87
C ASP A 251 6.29 7.59 16.08
N LYS A 252 5.14 6.99 15.75
CA LYS A 252 5.08 5.72 15.00
C LYS A 252 5.12 5.89 13.49
N ILE A 253 5.31 7.10 12.99
CA ILE A 253 5.50 7.33 11.55
C ILE A 253 6.90 6.83 11.18
N ASN A 254 6.95 5.67 10.52
CA ASN A 254 8.19 5.10 10.01
C ASN A 254 8.63 5.86 8.75
N SER A 255 9.46 6.89 8.94
CA SER A 255 9.99 7.75 7.87
C SER A 255 10.77 6.98 6.81
N ARG A 256 10.41 7.15 5.53
CA ARG A 256 11.07 6.50 4.38
C ARG A 256 10.75 7.18 3.04
N PRO A 257 11.67 7.17 2.05
CA PRO A 257 11.49 7.80 0.74
C PRO A 257 10.67 6.93 -0.24
N THR A 258 9.48 6.48 0.18
CA THR A 258 8.58 5.65 -0.63
C THR A 258 7.17 6.21 -0.65
N PHE A 259 6.43 5.99 -1.72
CA PHE A 259 4.98 6.11 -1.71
C PHE A 259 4.37 4.94 -0.93
N HIS A 260 3.65 5.19 0.16
CA HIS A 260 3.03 4.11 0.95
C HIS A 260 1.60 3.85 0.46
N TYR A 261 1.45 2.98 -0.54
CA TYR A 261 0.15 2.64 -1.12
C TYR A 261 -0.43 1.40 -0.45
N ARG A 262 -1.62 1.50 0.16
CA ARG A 262 -2.18 0.51 1.09
C ARG A 262 -3.54 -0.05 0.68
N LEU A 263 -3.96 0.25 -0.55
CA LEU A 263 -5.31 -0.03 -1.03
C LEU A 263 -5.62 -1.51 -1.28
N PRO A 264 -4.74 -2.32 -1.91
CA PRO A 264 -5.09 -3.69 -2.29
C PRO A 264 -5.42 -4.59 -1.09
N ASN A 265 -6.36 -5.52 -1.27
CA ASN A 265 -6.67 -6.56 -0.28
C ASN A 265 -5.58 -7.64 -0.29
N CYS A 266 -5.43 -8.34 0.84
CA CYS A 266 -4.61 -9.54 0.92
C CYS A 266 -5.51 -10.77 1.09
N HIS A 267 -5.82 -11.47 -0.01
CA HIS A 267 -6.59 -12.73 0.01
C HIS A 267 -5.63 -13.93 -0.09
N ILE A 268 -4.62 -13.96 0.77
CA ILE A 268 -3.51 -14.93 0.68
C ILE A 268 -3.97 -16.39 0.71
N GLU A 269 -5.11 -16.69 1.32
CA GLU A 269 -5.76 -17.99 1.37
C GLU A 269 -6.33 -18.45 0.02
N GLN A 270 -6.71 -17.51 -0.84
CA GLN A 270 -7.34 -17.82 -2.12
C GLN A 270 -6.30 -18.37 -3.11
N PRO A 271 -6.54 -19.55 -3.72
CA PRO A 271 -5.58 -20.18 -4.63
C PRO A 271 -5.31 -19.38 -5.92
N ASP A 272 -6.27 -18.57 -6.35
CA ASP A 272 -6.19 -17.72 -7.55
C ASP A 272 -5.68 -16.30 -7.26
N TRP A 273 -5.52 -15.94 -5.98
CA TRP A 273 -4.97 -14.65 -5.59
C TRP A 273 -3.44 -14.62 -5.70
N ASN A 274 -2.91 -13.49 -6.16
CA ASN A 274 -1.48 -13.21 -6.24
C ASN A 274 -1.23 -11.68 -6.19
N LEU A 275 0.04 -11.27 -6.26
CA LEU A 275 0.44 -9.86 -6.16
C LEU A 275 0.26 -9.06 -7.47
N THR A 276 -0.12 -9.69 -8.58
CA THR A 276 -0.23 -9.02 -9.88
C THR A 276 -1.24 -7.88 -9.83
N ASP A 277 -2.43 -8.08 -9.26
CA ASP A 277 -3.45 -7.02 -9.21
C ASP A 277 -3.06 -5.90 -8.24
N SER A 278 -2.46 -6.26 -7.10
CA SER A 278 -1.90 -5.30 -6.14
C SER A 278 -0.85 -4.40 -6.80
N TRP A 279 0.03 -4.99 -7.60
CA TRP A 279 1.03 -4.25 -8.38
C TRP A 279 0.40 -3.46 -9.54
N LYS A 280 -0.55 -4.04 -10.27
CA LYS A 280 -1.20 -3.41 -11.44
C LYS A 280 -1.89 -2.10 -11.04
N GLY A 281 -2.50 -2.04 -9.86
CA GLY A 281 -3.07 -0.81 -9.30
C GLY A 281 -2.02 0.32 -9.18
N TRP A 282 -0.86 0.01 -8.58
CA TRP A 282 0.25 0.95 -8.48
C TRP A 282 0.83 1.30 -9.86
N TRP A 283 1.00 0.30 -10.73
CA TRP A 283 1.52 0.49 -12.07
C TRP A 283 0.68 1.49 -12.89
N VAL A 284 -0.66 1.45 -12.80
CA VAL A 284 -1.51 2.45 -13.48
C VAL A 284 -1.28 3.87 -12.96
N ILE A 285 -1.01 4.04 -11.65
CA ILE A 285 -0.63 5.33 -11.06
C ILE A 285 0.70 5.81 -11.65
N GLU A 286 1.71 4.95 -11.71
CA GLU A 286 3.00 5.24 -12.34
C GLU A 286 2.82 5.65 -13.81
N GLN A 287 2.02 4.93 -14.59
CA GLN A 287 1.79 5.27 -15.99
C GLN A 287 1.15 6.64 -16.17
N LEU A 288 0.13 6.97 -15.37
CA LEU A 288 -0.53 8.29 -15.46
C LEU A 288 0.38 9.42 -14.94
N ALA A 289 1.11 9.21 -13.84
CA ALA A 289 2.02 10.21 -13.28
C ALA A 289 3.17 10.60 -14.24
N ASN A 290 3.52 9.70 -15.17
CA ASN A 290 4.59 9.91 -16.15
C ASN A 290 4.08 10.19 -17.58
N ASP A 291 2.76 10.16 -17.83
CA ASP A 291 2.15 10.69 -19.05
C ASP A 291 1.62 12.11 -18.79
N GLU A 292 2.51 13.09 -18.84
CA GLU A 292 2.21 14.50 -18.53
C GLU A 292 1.03 15.05 -19.35
N ARG A 293 0.87 14.61 -20.60
CA ARG A 293 -0.24 15.04 -21.46
C ARG A 293 -1.57 14.48 -20.98
N ALA A 294 -1.60 13.19 -20.64
CA ALA A 294 -2.79 12.57 -20.07
C ALA A 294 -3.14 13.14 -18.70
N LEU A 295 -2.12 13.35 -17.85
CA LEU A 295 -2.30 13.91 -16.52
C LEU A 295 -2.90 15.31 -16.59
N ALA A 296 -2.34 16.19 -17.43
CA ALA A 296 -2.86 17.54 -17.64
C ALA A 296 -4.31 17.51 -18.17
N TYR A 297 -4.59 16.65 -19.16
CA TYR A 297 -5.95 16.49 -19.69
C TYR A 297 -6.94 16.09 -18.59
N TRP A 298 -6.64 15.05 -17.80
CA TRP A 298 -7.56 14.57 -16.77
C TRP A 298 -7.68 15.51 -15.58
N ARG A 299 -6.62 16.23 -15.24
CA ARG A 299 -6.66 17.32 -14.25
C ARG A 299 -7.66 18.40 -14.68
N ASP A 300 -7.56 18.87 -15.93
CA ASP A 300 -8.43 19.92 -16.45
C ASP A 300 -9.89 19.45 -16.55
N GLU A 301 -10.11 18.19 -16.96
CA GLU A 301 -11.44 17.57 -16.96
C GLU A 301 -12.05 17.44 -15.56
N PHE A 302 -11.23 17.10 -14.55
CA PHE A 302 -11.68 17.01 -13.17
C PHE A 302 -12.13 18.38 -12.65
N LEU A 303 -11.34 19.42 -12.91
CA LEU A 303 -11.68 20.80 -12.55
C LEU A 303 -12.94 21.30 -13.27
N ALA A 304 -13.06 21.03 -14.57
CA ALA A 304 -14.21 21.46 -15.37
C ALA A 304 -15.53 20.81 -14.93
N LEU A 305 -15.47 19.55 -14.46
CA LEU A 305 -16.63 18.84 -13.93
C LEU A 305 -16.93 19.14 -12.47
N SER A 306 -15.99 19.75 -11.74
CA SER A 306 -16.18 20.04 -10.32
C SER A 306 -17.17 21.18 -10.12
N ARG A 307 -18.40 20.83 -9.72
CA ARG A 307 -19.47 21.80 -9.49
C ARG A 307 -19.39 22.38 -8.08
N PRO A 308 -19.65 23.69 -7.90
CA PRO A 308 -19.79 24.26 -6.56
C PRO A 308 -20.77 23.45 -5.72
N LEU A 309 -20.39 23.09 -4.50
CA LEU A 309 -21.16 22.32 -3.50
C LEU A 309 -21.47 20.85 -3.83
N MET A 310 -21.55 20.46 -5.10
CA MET A 310 -21.88 19.08 -5.50
C MET A 310 -20.67 18.23 -5.89
N GLY A 311 -19.52 18.86 -6.13
CA GLY A 311 -18.31 18.15 -6.50
C GLY A 311 -18.40 17.46 -7.87
N VAL A 312 -17.53 16.47 -8.09
CA VAL A 312 -17.53 15.60 -9.28
C VAL A 312 -18.37 14.36 -9.00
N ALA A 313 -19.27 14.01 -9.93
CA ALA A 313 -20.08 12.80 -9.82
C ALA A 313 -19.20 11.53 -9.92
N GLU A 314 -18.98 10.86 -8.79
CA GLU A 314 -18.07 9.71 -8.68
C GLU A 314 -18.40 8.60 -9.71
N THR A 315 -19.67 8.21 -9.85
CA THR A 315 -20.09 7.14 -10.78
C THR A 315 -19.73 7.45 -12.23
N ASP A 316 -19.97 8.69 -12.68
CA ASP A 316 -19.61 9.11 -14.03
C ASP A 316 -18.10 9.17 -14.21
N TRP A 317 -17.38 9.67 -13.20
CA TRP A 317 -15.92 9.74 -13.22
C TRP A 317 -15.29 8.35 -13.36
N LYS A 318 -15.73 7.38 -12.54
CA LYS A 318 -15.27 5.98 -12.60
C LYS A 318 -15.49 5.37 -13.98
N ARG A 319 -16.66 5.60 -14.58
CA ARG A 319 -16.97 5.13 -15.95
C ARG A 319 -16.04 5.73 -17.00
N ARG A 320 -15.72 7.03 -16.90
CA ARG A 320 -14.77 7.70 -17.81
C ARG A 320 -13.35 7.16 -17.66
N MET A 321 -12.87 7.00 -16.42
CA MET A 321 -11.57 6.39 -16.14
C MET A 321 -11.48 4.97 -16.70
N GLN A 322 -12.48 4.13 -16.42
CA GLN A 322 -12.52 2.75 -16.90
C GLN A 322 -12.43 2.67 -18.43
N ALA A 323 -13.25 3.45 -19.15
CA ALA A 323 -13.24 3.45 -20.60
C ALA A 323 -11.85 3.85 -21.16
N TRP A 324 -11.26 4.90 -20.59
CA TRP A 324 -9.96 5.41 -21.02
C TRP A 324 -8.81 4.43 -20.74
N LEU A 325 -8.80 3.80 -19.57
CA LEU A 325 -7.79 2.80 -19.21
C LEU A 325 -7.89 1.54 -20.07
N THR A 326 -9.11 1.08 -20.37
CA THR A 326 -9.33 -0.05 -21.27
C THR A 326 -8.91 0.28 -22.71
N ASP A 327 -9.21 1.47 -23.22
CA ASP A 327 -8.78 1.92 -24.56
C ASP A 327 -7.24 1.97 -24.69
N ARG A 328 -6.53 2.26 -23.58
CA ARG A 328 -5.07 2.26 -23.52
C ARG A 328 -4.47 0.87 -23.30
N GLY A 329 -5.26 -0.12 -22.92
CA GLY A 329 -4.76 -1.42 -22.47
C GLY A 329 -3.98 -1.33 -21.16
N TRP A 330 -4.39 -0.43 -20.26
CA TRP A 330 -3.78 -0.31 -18.93
C TRP A 330 -4.54 -1.08 -17.86
N TRP A 331 -5.81 -1.40 -18.13
CA TRP A 331 -6.63 -2.29 -17.32
C TRP A 331 -7.41 -3.24 -18.20
#